data_AF-A0A1G4AK62-F1
#
_entry.id   AF-A0A1G4AK62-F1
#
_cell.length_a   1.000
_cell.length_b   1.000
_cell.length_c   1.000
_cell.angle_alpha   90.00
_cell.angle_beta   90.00
_cell.angle_gamma   90.00
#
_symmetry.space_group_name_H-M   'P 1'
#
loop_
_entity.id
_entity.type
_entity.pdbx_description
1 polymer ?
#
loop_
_entity_poly.entity_id
_entity_poly.type
_entity_poly.pdbx_seq_one_letter_code
_entity_poly.pdbx_strand_id
1 'polypeptide(L)'
;MALTPALRAEWQRDDTTIAWTSDGHDLWRFSFDPQKGKPFFHPVSAAGGVSLTNCKPEDHPWHYALWFSWKYINGLNYWEENRETGRSACRTSGTPPQIETHPDGGAVYF
;
A
#
# COMPACT_ATOMS: atom_id res chain seq x y z
N MET A 1 -20.06 -25.88 14.00
CA MET A 1 -18.97 -25.07 13.44
C MET A 1 -19.24 -23.63 13.86
N ALA A 2 -18.57 -23.15 14.91
CA ALA A 2 -18.78 -21.78 15.37
C ALA A 2 -18.11 -20.84 14.35
N LEU A 3 -18.89 -19.97 13.73
CA LEU A 3 -18.37 -18.88 12.92
C LEU A 3 -17.46 -18.04 13.83
N THR A 4 -16.19 -17.92 13.47
CA THR A 4 -15.30 -16.91 14.06
C THR A 4 -16.07 -15.59 14.04
N PRO A 5 -16.23 -14.87 15.17
CA PRO A 5 -16.90 -13.58 15.14
C PRO A 5 -16.20 -12.72 14.08
N ALA A 6 -16.99 -12.13 13.18
CA ALA A 6 -16.46 -11.24 12.16
C ALA A 6 -15.59 -10.19 12.87
N LEU A 7 -14.35 -10.05 12.39
CA LEU A 7 -13.40 -9.09 12.93
C LEU A 7 -14.06 -7.69 12.89
N ARG A 8 -14.16 -7.03 14.05
CA ARG A 8 -14.69 -5.67 14.11
C ARG A 8 -13.63 -4.72 13.59
N ALA A 9 -13.91 -4.12 12.45
CA ALA A 9 -13.00 -3.21 11.79
C ALA A 9 -13.78 -2.11 11.07
N GLU A 10 -13.08 -1.02 10.76
CA GLU A 10 -13.62 0.19 10.17
C GLU A 10 -12.72 0.71 9.05
N TRP A 11 -13.35 1.34 8.07
CA TRP A 11 -12.67 2.00 6.97
C TRP A 11 -12.13 3.36 7.43
N GLN A 12 -10.85 3.60 7.20
CA GLN A 12 -10.23 4.92 7.31
C GLN A 12 -9.77 5.35 5.92
N ARG A 13 -10.09 6.59 5.52
CA ARG A 13 -9.78 7.11 4.18
C ARG A 13 -9.41 8.57 4.24
N ASP A 14 -8.39 8.94 3.48
CA ASP A 14 -8.03 10.33 3.16
C ASP A 14 -7.85 10.50 1.64
N ASP A 15 -7.33 11.66 1.21
CA ASP A 15 -7.13 12.00 -0.21
C ASP A 15 -6.11 11.12 -0.94
N THR A 16 -5.31 10.34 -0.21
CA THR A 16 -4.15 9.60 -0.71
C THR A 16 -4.03 8.18 -0.16
N THR A 17 -4.84 7.81 0.82
CA THR A 17 -4.82 6.48 1.45
C THR A 17 -6.21 5.94 1.75
N ILE A 18 -6.29 4.62 1.83
CA ILE A 18 -7.42 3.90 2.41
C ILE A 18 -6.91 2.74 3.25
N ALA A 19 -7.50 2.50 4.41
CA ALA A 19 -7.12 1.46 5.35
C ALA A 19 -8.33 0.74 5.92
N TRP A 20 -8.14 -0.55 6.23
CA TRP A 20 -9.06 -1.35 7.03
C TRP A 20 -8.45 -1.56 8.40
N THR A 21 -9.11 -1.03 9.44
CA THR A 21 -8.50 -0.86 10.77
C THR A 21 -9.31 -1.55 11.85
N SER A 22 -8.67 -2.20 12.81
CA SER A 22 -9.29 -2.94 13.91
C SER A 22 -8.56 -2.62 15.20
N ASP A 23 -9.31 -2.22 16.25
CA ASP A 23 -8.76 -1.83 17.55
C ASP A 23 -7.62 -0.78 17.46
N GLY A 24 -7.74 0.16 16.52
CA GLY A 24 -6.73 1.21 16.29
C GLY A 24 -5.49 0.73 15.51
N HIS A 25 -5.46 -0.51 15.04
CA HIS A 25 -4.39 -1.07 14.23
C HIS A 25 -4.84 -1.30 12.78
N ASP A 26 -4.02 -0.86 11.82
CA ASP A 26 -4.23 -1.18 10.41
C ASP A 26 -4.03 -2.68 10.16
N LEU A 27 -5.06 -3.34 9.63
CA LEU A 27 -4.94 -4.69 9.05
C LEU A 27 -4.27 -4.60 7.68
N TRP A 28 -4.64 -3.59 6.90
CA TRP A 28 -3.89 -3.17 5.74
C TRP A 28 -4.18 -1.70 5.41
N ARG A 29 -3.20 -1.03 4.81
CA ARG A 29 -3.36 0.33 4.26
C ARG A 29 -2.81 0.39 2.85
N PHE A 30 -3.63 0.83 1.90
CA PHE A 30 -3.24 1.11 0.53
C PHE A 30 -2.96 2.61 0.38
N SER A 31 -1.74 2.96 -0.04
CA SER A 31 -1.36 4.32 -0.40
C SER A 31 -1.32 4.47 -1.91
N PHE A 32 -1.97 5.51 -2.41
CA PHE A 32 -1.96 5.96 -3.79
C PHE A 32 -1.47 7.41 -3.89
N ASP A 33 -0.66 7.85 -2.91
CA ASP A 33 -0.06 9.18 -2.87
C ASP A 33 0.90 9.39 -4.07
N PRO A 34 0.61 10.34 -4.97
CA PRO A 34 1.46 10.60 -6.12
C PRO A 34 2.87 11.05 -5.72
N GLN A 35 3.07 11.62 -4.53
CA GLN A 35 4.39 12.04 -4.04
C GLN A 35 5.30 10.86 -3.67
N LYS A 36 4.73 9.71 -3.31
CA LYS A 36 5.49 8.47 -3.07
C LYS A 36 5.92 7.79 -4.37
N GLY A 37 5.35 8.20 -5.50
CA GLY A 37 5.73 7.79 -6.86
C GLY A 37 5.26 6.39 -7.27
N LYS A 38 4.81 5.57 -6.33
CA LYS A 38 4.35 4.19 -6.52
C LYS A 38 3.18 3.93 -5.56
N PRO A 39 2.10 3.25 -5.97
CA PRO A 39 1.09 2.76 -5.04
C PRO A 39 1.59 1.50 -4.32
N PHE A 40 1.26 1.35 -3.04
CA PHE A 40 1.72 0.23 -2.22
C PHE A 40 0.81 -0.02 -1.02
N PHE A 41 0.95 -1.20 -0.42
CA PHE A 41 0.32 -1.57 0.83
C PHE A 41 1.34 -1.54 1.97
N HIS A 42 1.14 -0.66 2.94
CA HIS A 42 1.87 -0.68 4.21
C HIS A 42 1.14 0.11 5.31
N PRO A 43 0.96 -0.47 6.51
CA PRO A 43 1.29 -1.86 6.84
C PRO A 43 0.32 -2.85 6.17
N VAL A 44 0.70 -4.12 6.15
CA VAL A 44 -0.22 -5.27 6.08
C VAL A 44 0.08 -6.06 7.33
N SER A 45 -0.92 -6.35 8.15
CA SER A 45 -0.72 -6.82 9.52
C SER A 45 -1.55 -8.07 9.82
N ALA A 46 -1.06 -8.88 10.75
CA ALA A 46 -1.89 -9.89 11.39
C ALA A 46 -2.90 -9.23 12.36
N ALA A 47 -3.94 -9.97 12.74
CA ALA A 47 -4.83 -9.56 13.83
C ALA A 47 -4.01 -9.27 15.10
N GLY A 48 -4.24 -8.13 15.74
CA GLY A 48 -3.42 -7.62 16.86
C GLY A 48 -2.32 -6.65 16.46
N GLY A 49 -2.21 -6.27 15.18
CA GLY A 49 -1.43 -5.10 14.74
C GLY A 49 0.05 -5.34 14.45
N VAL A 50 0.52 -6.60 14.49
CA VAL A 50 1.89 -6.93 14.08
C VAL A 50 2.01 -6.84 12.56
N SER A 51 2.83 -5.91 12.08
CA SER A 51 3.06 -5.75 10.64
C SER A 51 3.85 -6.92 10.07
N LEU A 52 3.39 -7.42 8.92
CA LEU A 52 4.01 -8.46 8.10
C LEU A 52 4.85 -7.86 6.96
N THR A 53 4.95 -6.53 6.87
CA THR A 53 5.68 -5.84 5.82
C THR A 53 6.73 -4.89 6.37
N ASN A 54 7.83 -4.72 5.62
CA ASN A 54 8.87 -3.75 5.91
C ASN A 54 8.95 -2.74 4.75
N CYS A 55 8.67 -1.47 5.02
CA CYS A 55 8.57 -0.43 4.00
C CYS A 55 9.82 0.43 3.96
N LYS A 56 10.46 0.52 2.79
CA LYS A 56 11.68 1.29 2.53
C LYS A 56 12.80 1.03 3.56
N PRO A 57 13.25 -0.24 3.74
CA PRO A 57 14.41 -0.51 4.58
C PRO A 57 15.65 0.25 4.09
N GLU A 58 16.57 0.56 5.00
CA GLU A 58 17.73 1.43 4.74
C GLU A 58 18.62 0.96 3.58
N ASP A 59 18.82 -0.35 3.48
CA ASP A 59 19.64 -0.97 2.43
C ASP A 59 18.93 -1.00 1.06
N HIS A 60 17.59 -1.02 1.06
CA HIS A 60 16.74 -1.04 -0.14
C HIS A 60 15.58 -0.04 -0.04
N PRO A 61 15.85 1.28 -0.10
CA PRO A 61 14.83 2.31 0.11
C PRO A 61 13.73 2.30 -0.95
N TRP A 62 13.95 1.68 -2.11
CA TRP A 62 12.94 1.53 -3.16
C TRP A 62 11.96 0.36 -2.95
N HIS A 63 12.11 -0.46 -1.90
CA HIS A 63 11.20 -1.56 -1.59
C HIS A 63 9.98 -1.08 -0.77
N TYR A 64 8.87 -0.77 -1.45
CA TYR A 64 7.62 -0.36 -0.79
C TYR A 64 6.79 -1.56 -0.36
N ALA A 65 7.24 -2.28 0.67
CA ALA A 65 6.45 -3.35 1.31
C ALA A 65 5.79 -4.29 0.26
N LEU A 66 4.46 -4.30 0.18
CA LEU A 66 3.72 -4.95 -0.90
C LEU A 66 3.34 -3.92 -1.98
N TRP A 67 3.90 -4.05 -3.17
CA TRP A 67 3.69 -3.14 -4.30
C TRP A 67 3.89 -3.88 -5.61
N PHE A 68 3.41 -3.28 -6.71
CA PHE A 68 3.54 -3.82 -8.06
C PHE A 68 4.47 -2.93 -8.87
N SER A 69 5.48 -3.53 -9.51
CA SER A 69 6.41 -2.80 -10.35
C SER A 69 7.00 -3.65 -11.45
N TRP A 70 7.33 -3.02 -12.56
CA TRP A 70 8.20 -3.56 -13.60
C TRP A 70 9.62 -3.08 -13.32
N LYS A 71 10.65 -3.87 -13.67
CA LYS A 71 12.01 -3.35 -13.56
C LYS A 71 12.28 -2.29 -14.62
N TYR A 72 12.13 -2.67 -15.89
CA TYR A 72 12.35 -1.80 -17.03
C TYR A 72 11.18 -1.80 -18.01
N ILE A 73 10.84 -0.62 -18.53
CA ILE A 73 9.96 -0.44 -19.69
C ILE A 73 10.67 0.50 -20.64
N ASN A 74 10.89 0.09 -21.90
CA ASN A 74 11.58 0.88 -22.93
C ASN A 74 12.94 1.46 -22.46
N GLY A 75 13.71 0.68 -21.69
CA GLY A 75 15.01 1.09 -21.16
C GLY A 75 14.96 1.99 -19.91
N LEU A 76 13.77 2.41 -19.47
CA LEU A 76 13.60 3.24 -18.27
C LEU A 76 13.33 2.39 -17.03
N ASN A 77 13.98 2.72 -15.92
CA ASN A 77 13.87 2.02 -14.64
C ASN A 77 12.71 2.54 -13.78
N TYR A 78 11.84 1.63 -13.32
CA TYR A 78 10.71 1.93 -12.41
C TYR A 78 10.91 1.33 -11.00
N TRP A 79 11.95 0.50 -10.83
CA TRP A 79 12.23 -0.22 -9.59
C TRP A 79 13.14 0.60 -8.68
N GLU A 80 14.44 0.66 -9.00
CA GLU A 80 15.44 1.31 -8.16
C GLU A 80 15.26 2.84 -8.13
N GLU A 81 15.44 3.42 -6.94
CA GLU A 81 15.41 4.87 -6.72
C GLU A 81 16.82 5.42 -6.61
N ASN A 82 17.04 6.59 -7.20
CA ASN A 82 18.23 7.39 -6.92
C ASN A 82 18.19 7.80 -5.44
N ARG A 83 19.27 7.51 -4.69
CA ARG A 83 19.33 7.70 -3.24
C ARG A 83 19.29 9.17 -2.80
N GLU A 84 19.72 10.10 -3.65
CA GLU A 84 19.72 11.54 -3.35
C GLU A 84 18.32 12.14 -3.51
N THR A 85 17.59 11.68 -4.52
CA THR A 85 16.28 12.24 -4.89
C THR A 85 15.09 11.41 -4.37
N GLY A 86 15.33 10.15 -3.99
CA GLY A 86 14.29 9.19 -3.61
C GLY A 86 13.36 8.80 -4.76
N ARG A 87 13.80 8.96 -6.02
CA ARG A 87 12.96 8.76 -7.21
C ARG A 87 13.58 7.79 -8.19
N SER A 88 12.75 6.95 -8.80
CA SER A 88 13.12 6.12 -9.94
C SER A 88 13.22 6.96 -11.22
N ALA A 89 13.91 6.44 -12.23
CA ALA A 89 14.11 7.13 -13.50
C ALA A 89 12.77 7.40 -14.23
N CYS A 90 11.79 6.52 -14.05
CA CYS A 90 10.42 6.75 -14.47
C CYS A 90 9.44 6.60 -13.30
N ARG A 91 8.25 7.19 -13.45
CA ARG A 91 7.18 7.18 -12.44
C ARG A 91 5.88 6.73 -13.06
N THR A 92 5.10 5.99 -12.30
CA THR A 92 3.70 5.73 -12.64
C THR A 92 2.91 6.98 -12.26
N SER A 93 2.34 7.65 -13.25
CA SER A 93 1.32 8.69 -13.02
C SER A 93 -0.06 8.11 -13.30
N GLY A 94 -1.01 8.38 -12.41
CA GLY A 94 -2.41 8.02 -12.59
C GLY A 94 -3.31 9.13 -12.06
N THR A 95 -4.59 9.03 -12.39
CA THR A 95 -5.63 9.76 -11.66
C THR A 95 -5.85 9.10 -10.30
N PRO A 96 -6.33 9.85 -9.28
CA PRO A 96 -6.80 9.22 -8.05
C PRO A 96 -7.78 8.09 -8.38
N PRO A 97 -7.59 6.87 -7.82
CA PRO A 97 -8.42 5.73 -8.15
C PRO A 97 -9.84 5.92 -7.62
N GLN A 98 -10.82 5.38 -8.34
CA GLN A 98 -12.13 5.11 -7.75
C GLN A 98 -12.01 3.81 -6.94
N ILE A 99 -12.52 3.84 -5.71
CA ILE A 99 -12.38 2.71 -4.77
C ILE A 99 -13.76 2.38 -4.22
N GLU A 100 -14.20 1.15 -4.50
CA GLU A 100 -15.37 0.54 -3.90
C GLU A 100 -14.93 -0.31 -2.69
N THR A 101 -15.57 -0.11 -1.55
CA THR A 101 -15.28 -0.81 -0.30
C THR A 101 -16.39 -1.80 0.05
N HIS A 102 -16.02 -2.97 0.55
CA HIS A 102 -16.93 -3.99 1.01
C HIS A 102 -16.95 -4.08 2.55
N PRO A 103 -18.08 -4.51 3.17
CA PRO A 103 -18.19 -4.61 4.63
C PRO A 103 -17.24 -5.62 5.30
N ASP A 104 -16.65 -6.53 4.53
CA ASP A 104 -15.71 -7.56 4.99
C ASP A 104 -14.25 -7.10 4.95
N GLY A 105 -14.00 -5.83 4.61
CA GLY A 105 -12.66 -5.29 4.44
C GLY A 105 -12.05 -5.55 3.07
N GLY A 106 -12.81 -6.07 2.10
CA GLY A 106 -12.41 -6.10 0.70
C GLY A 106 -12.52 -4.72 0.04
N ALA A 107 -11.66 -4.42 -0.93
CA ALA A 107 -11.80 -3.24 -1.77
C ALA A 107 -11.44 -3.56 -3.23
N VAL A 108 -12.11 -2.88 -4.16
CA VAL A 108 -11.83 -2.93 -5.59
C VAL A 108 -11.45 -1.53 -6.05
N TYR A 109 -10.35 -1.43 -6.80
CA TYR A 109 -9.88 -0.16 -7.38
C TYR A 109 -9.93 -0.22 -8.91
N PHE A 110 -10.35 0.88 -9.54
CA PHE A 110 -10.43 1.04 -10.99
C PHE A 110 -10.15 2.49 -11.43
#